data_AF-A0A852VCB6-F1
#
_entry.id   AF-A0A852VCB6-F1
#
_cell.length_a   1.000
_cell.length_b   1.000
_cell.length_c   1.000
_cell.angle_alpha   90.00
_cell.angle_beta   90.00
_cell.angle_gamma   90.00
#
_symmetry.space_group_name_H-M   'P 1'
#
loop_
_entity.id
_entity.type
_entity.pdbx_description
1 polymer ?
#
loop_
_entity_poly.entity_id
_entity_poly.type
_entity_poly.pdbx_seq_one_letter_code
_entity_poly.pdbx_strand_id
1 'polypeptide(L)'
;MSGKRRPLPDVEDEIVLERGVGPGAVVEKSDAPTAPTAPTAADTAGVEIVGRVVKSPVALDIPTAPQFELASPDASRDAQLVHYENLIGGAKEAVETGARALDRYWTLTAGRALVEIRDGKLYELYGYTSFMDYVAQRWGMVRQHAYKLMRTVRVQQALPEVTVDWTVRQVDLLGSVAEPHDSAGDEAAGDKAIREVWAKAEELGDTSAKGLDAARKAVGGEAPKALEAVKERKPVLPVYQRAVKPFQDFRRLRQVAIENPEYAVELIKTLEAALNELRAESPTP
;
A
#
# COMPACT_ATOMS: atom_id res chain seq x y z
N MET A 1 -35.84 -25.76 -49.71
CA MET A 1 -35.51 -24.37 -49.33
C MET A 1 -34.12 -24.39 -48.72
N SER A 2 -33.11 -24.01 -49.52
CA SER A 2 -31.70 -24.17 -49.20
C SER A 2 -31.13 -22.82 -48.73
N GLY A 3 -30.70 -22.76 -47.47
CA GLY A 3 -30.21 -21.55 -46.83
C GLY A 3 -28.76 -21.25 -47.22
N LYS A 4 -28.55 -20.26 -48.10
CA LYS A 4 -27.22 -19.72 -48.42
C LYS A 4 -26.71 -18.92 -47.20
N ARG A 5 -25.75 -19.48 -46.46
CA ARG A 5 -24.93 -18.74 -45.51
C ARG A 5 -23.89 -17.92 -46.29
N ARG A 6 -23.76 -16.63 -45.96
CA ARG A 6 -22.67 -15.77 -46.46
C ARG A 6 -21.37 -16.14 -45.73
N PRO A 7 -20.21 -16.16 -46.41
CA PRO A 7 -18.92 -16.30 -45.73
C PRO A 7 -18.58 -14.99 -45.00
N LEU A 8 -17.98 -15.13 -43.81
CA LEU A 8 -17.34 -14.05 -43.06
C LEU A 8 -16.03 -13.67 -43.75
N PRO A 9 -15.63 -12.38 -43.76
CA PRO A 9 -14.32 -11.98 -44.28
C PRO A 9 -13.21 -12.35 -43.29
N ASP A 10 -12.08 -12.80 -43.83
CA ASP A 10 -10.81 -12.94 -43.11
C ASP A 10 -10.31 -11.55 -42.71
N VAL A 11 -10.06 -11.38 -41.42
CA VAL A 11 -9.46 -10.17 -40.85
C VAL A 11 -8.03 -10.54 -40.42
N GLU A 12 -7.10 -10.42 -41.35
CA GLU A 12 -5.68 -10.23 -41.02
C GLU A 12 -5.42 -8.74 -41.12
N ASP A 13 -5.43 -8.03 -39.99
CA ASP A 13 -4.88 -6.67 -39.90
C ASP A 13 -3.97 -6.58 -38.67
N GLU A 14 -2.70 -6.49 -38.97
CA GLU A 14 -1.57 -6.23 -38.08
C GLU A 14 -1.72 -4.80 -37.53
N ILE A 15 -2.08 -4.68 -36.24
CA ILE A 15 -2.20 -3.38 -35.59
C ILE A 15 -0.80 -2.85 -35.26
N VAL A 16 -0.22 -2.09 -36.19
CA VAL A 16 0.95 -1.24 -35.94
C VAL A 16 0.48 0.04 -35.25
N LEU A 17 0.72 0.14 -33.94
CA LEU A 17 0.49 1.36 -33.17
C LEU A 17 1.64 2.35 -33.40
N GLU A 18 1.52 3.21 -34.41
CA GLU A 18 2.34 4.42 -34.49
C GLU A 18 1.91 5.43 -33.41
N ARG A 19 2.77 5.66 -32.42
CA ARG A 19 2.61 6.77 -31.47
C ARG A 19 2.88 8.09 -32.17
N GLY A 20 1.82 8.86 -32.38
CA GLY A 20 1.88 10.25 -32.86
C GLY A 20 2.71 11.15 -31.95
N VAL A 21 3.71 11.79 -32.57
CA VAL A 21 4.52 12.87 -32.01
C VAL A 21 3.75 14.18 -32.20
N GLY A 22 3.45 14.87 -31.09
CA GLY A 22 2.90 16.23 -31.11
C GLY A 22 3.97 17.29 -31.42
N PRO A 23 3.60 18.47 -31.96
CA PRO A 23 4.55 19.45 -32.45
C PRO A 23 5.05 20.40 -31.34
N GLY A 24 6.37 20.59 -31.33
CA GLY A 24 6.98 21.93 -31.21
C GLY A 24 7.08 22.56 -29.82
N ALA A 25 7.95 22.03 -28.96
CA ALA A 25 8.63 22.85 -27.95
C ALA A 25 10.10 23.00 -28.35
N VAL A 26 10.50 24.23 -28.66
CA VAL A 26 11.91 24.60 -28.90
C VAL A 26 12.63 24.48 -27.56
N VAL A 27 13.32 23.37 -27.35
CA VAL A 27 14.25 23.19 -26.23
C VAL A 27 15.61 23.68 -26.71
N GLU A 28 16.01 24.83 -26.18
CA GLU A 28 17.37 25.32 -26.16
C GLU A 28 18.31 24.18 -25.72
N LYS A 29 19.30 23.87 -26.56
CA LYS A 29 20.38 22.93 -26.23
C LYS A 29 21.15 23.47 -25.02
N SER A 30 20.76 23.00 -23.85
CA SER A 30 21.62 23.02 -22.67
C SER A 30 22.43 21.73 -22.72
N ASP A 31 23.75 21.86 -22.87
CA ASP A 31 24.72 20.78 -22.70
C ASP A 31 24.69 20.31 -21.24
N ALA A 32 23.69 19.50 -20.89
CA ALA A 32 23.62 18.82 -19.62
C ALA A 32 24.65 17.66 -19.64
N PRO A 33 25.51 17.53 -18.61
CA PRO A 33 26.41 16.40 -18.51
C PRO A 33 25.58 15.11 -18.48
N THR A 34 25.92 14.17 -19.35
CA THR A 34 25.34 12.82 -19.39
C THR A 34 25.41 12.21 -18.00
N ALA A 35 24.26 12.12 -17.32
CA ALA A 35 24.17 11.48 -16.02
C ALA A 35 24.64 10.02 -16.16
N PRO A 36 25.52 9.52 -15.28
CA PRO A 36 25.96 8.14 -15.35
C PRO A 36 24.76 7.23 -15.09
N THR A 37 24.34 6.52 -16.13
CA THR A 37 23.36 5.43 -16.08
C THR A 37 23.62 4.58 -14.84
N ALA A 38 22.57 4.25 -14.07
CA ALA A 38 22.69 3.33 -12.93
C ALA A 38 23.54 2.13 -13.36
N PRO A 39 24.50 1.68 -12.52
CA PRO A 39 25.40 0.62 -12.93
C PRO A 39 24.52 -0.61 -13.17
N THR A 40 24.42 -1.00 -14.43
CA THR A 40 23.80 -2.27 -14.78
C THR A 40 24.70 -3.32 -14.14
N ALA A 41 24.12 -4.32 -13.46
CA ALA A 41 24.85 -5.32 -12.66
C ALA A 41 25.97 -6.08 -13.42
N ALA A 42 26.12 -5.84 -14.72
CA ALA A 42 27.18 -6.35 -15.58
C ALA A 42 28.54 -5.61 -15.47
N ASP A 43 28.61 -4.40 -14.90
CA ASP A 43 29.85 -3.58 -14.94
C ASP A 43 30.73 -3.71 -13.68
N THR A 44 30.44 -4.64 -12.78
CA THR A 44 31.21 -4.93 -11.55
C THR A 44 32.23 -6.05 -11.71
N ALA A 45 32.72 -6.30 -12.93
CA ALA A 45 33.80 -7.26 -13.16
C ALA A 45 35.14 -6.69 -12.65
N GLY A 46 35.47 -6.94 -11.37
CA GLY A 46 36.80 -6.66 -10.81
C GLY A 46 36.84 -5.72 -9.60
N VAL A 47 35.70 -5.22 -9.10
CA VAL A 47 35.68 -4.48 -7.83
C VAL A 47 35.61 -5.48 -6.68
N GLU A 48 36.69 -5.59 -5.91
CA GLU A 48 36.68 -6.35 -4.66
C GLU A 48 35.68 -5.68 -3.70
N ILE A 49 34.53 -6.33 -3.48
CA ILE A 49 33.53 -5.87 -2.52
C ILE A 49 34.09 -6.17 -1.12
N VAL A 50 34.87 -5.22 -0.59
CA VAL A 50 35.34 -5.27 0.80
C VAL A 50 34.16 -4.89 1.69
N GLY A 51 33.42 -5.89 2.16
CA GLY A 51 32.28 -5.69 3.04
C GLY A 51 31.90 -6.95 3.79
N ARG A 52 31.45 -6.78 5.04
CA ARG A 52 30.84 -7.88 5.79
C ARG A 52 29.41 -8.06 5.26
N VAL A 53 29.11 -9.20 4.66
CA VAL A 53 27.71 -9.59 4.40
C VAL A 53 27.04 -9.78 5.75
N VAL A 54 26.34 -8.75 6.21
CA VAL A 54 25.46 -8.88 7.36
C VAL A 54 24.30 -9.74 6.88
N LYS A 55 24.09 -10.92 7.50
CA LYS A 55 22.91 -11.74 7.20
C LYS A 55 21.70 -10.83 7.32
N SER A 56 20.89 -10.76 6.25
CA SER A 56 19.61 -10.07 6.30
C SER A 56 18.85 -10.63 7.50
N PRO A 57 18.50 -9.80 8.50
CA PRO A 57 17.82 -10.29 9.69
C PRO A 57 16.39 -10.77 9.38
N VAL A 58 15.89 -10.49 8.18
CA VAL A 58 14.54 -10.87 7.75
C VAL A 58 14.63 -11.99 6.71
N ALA A 59 14.25 -13.19 7.13
CA ALA A 59 13.86 -14.23 6.19
C ALA A 59 12.61 -13.74 5.45
N LEU A 60 12.70 -13.66 4.12
CA LEU A 60 11.55 -13.38 3.25
C LEU A 60 10.66 -14.63 3.27
N ASP A 61 9.75 -14.67 4.22
CA ASP A 61 8.69 -15.68 4.26
C ASP A 61 7.58 -15.24 3.31
N ILE A 62 7.75 -15.55 2.02
CA ILE A 62 6.71 -15.34 1.02
C ILE A 62 5.78 -16.54 1.15
N PRO A 63 4.52 -16.36 1.58
CA PRO A 63 3.60 -17.48 1.69
C PRO A 63 3.46 -18.17 0.34
N THR A 64 3.50 -19.50 0.36
CA THR A 64 3.25 -20.29 -0.84
C THR A 64 1.77 -20.13 -1.19
N ALA A 65 1.48 -19.48 -2.32
CA ALA A 65 0.12 -19.37 -2.81
C ALA A 65 -0.45 -20.78 -3.07
N PRO A 66 -1.77 -21.01 -2.81
CA PRO A 66 -2.39 -22.28 -3.16
C PRO A 66 -2.17 -22.54 -4.65
N GLN A 67 -1.72 -23.75 -4.98
CA GLN A 67 -1.62 -24.16 -6.37
C GLN A 67 -3.02 -24.47 -6.89
N PHE A 68 -3.22 -24.28 -8.20
CA PHE A 68 -4.49 -24.62 -8.82
C PHE A 68 -4.74 -26.13 -8.70
N GLU A 69 -5.83 -26.49 -8.03
CA GLU A 69 -6.29 -27.87 -7.90
C GLU A 69 -7.74 -27.97 -8.34
N LEU A 70 -8.03 -28.98 -9.19
CA LEU A 70 -9.39 -29.25 -9.62
C LEU A 70 -10.22 -29.79 -8.45
N ALA A 71 -11.43 -29.27 -8.31
CA ALA A 71 -12.40 -29.85 -7.38
C ALA A 71 -12.71 -31.30 -7.78
N SER A 72 -13.01 -32.15 -6.79
CA SER A 72 -13.39 -33.55 -7.06
C SER A 72 -14.56 -33.62 -8.05
N PRO A 73 -14.48 -34.46 -9.10
CA PRO A 73 -15.56 -34.59 -10.08
C PRO A 73 -16.85 -35.14 -9.45
N ASP A 74 -16.73 -35.88 -8.35
CA ASP A 74 -17.85 -36.48 -7.61
C ASP A 74 -18.50 -35.51 -6.60
N ALA A 75 -17.90 -34.34 -6.38
CA ALA A 75 -18.46 -33.32 -5.50
C ALA A 75 -19.70 -32.65 -6.11
N SER A 76 -20.65 -32.23 -5.26
CA SER A 76 -21.78 -31.42 -5.70
C SER A 76 -21.32 -30.09 -6.31
N ARG A 77 -22.16 -29.47 -7.15
CA ARG A 77 -21.84 -28.17 -7.77
C ARG A 77 -21.55 -27.08 -6.74
N ASP A 78 -22.30 -27.05 -5.65
CA ASP A 78 -22.07 -26.11 -4.55
C ASP A 78 -20.72 -26.35 -3.87
N ALA A 79 -20.34 -27.62 -3.65
CA ALA A 79 -19.04 -27.96 -3.08
C ALA A 79 -17.87 -27.61 -4.02
N GLN A 80 -18.05 -27.77 -5.33
CA GLN A 80 -17.08 -27.33 -6.34
C GLN A 80 -16.91 -25.80 -6.31
N LEU A 81 -18.01 -25.05 -6.20
CA LEU A 81 -17.96 -23.58 -6.10
C LEU A 81 -17.20 -23.14 -4.84
N VAL A 82 -17.55 -23.67 -3.67
CA VAL A 82 -16.87 -23.36 -2.40
C VAL A 82 -15.37 -23.68 -2.47
N HIS A 83 -14.98 -24.80 -3.10
CA HIS A 83 -13.57 -25.14 -3.32
C HIS A 83 -12.82 -24.05 -4.11
N TYR A 84 -13.37 -23.61 -5.23
CA TYR A 84 -12.74 -22.58 -6.05
C TYR A 84 -12.77 -21.20 -5.38
N GLU A 85 -13.82 -20.84 -4.66
CA GLU A 85 -13.88 -19.60 -3.88
C GLU A 85 -12.80 -19.56 -2.78
N ASN A 86 -12.61 -20.68 -2.07
CA ASN A 86 -11.53 -20.80 -1.09
C ASN A 86 -10.15 -20.69 -1.75
N LEU A 87 -9.95 -21.29 -2.92
CA LEU A 87 -8.70 -21.19 -3.68
C LEU A 87 -8.41 -19.74 -4.09
N ILE A 88 -9.41 -19.03 -4.61
CA ILE A 88 -9.31 -17.61 -4.98
C ILE A 88 -9.00 -16.75 -3.74
N GLY A 89 -9.72 -16.98 -2.64
CA GLY A 89 -9.50 -16.29 -1.37
C GLY A 89 -8.08 -16.48 -0.85
N GLY A 90 -7.61 -17.73 -0.80
CA GLY A 90 -6.25 -18.05 -0.37
C GLY A 90 -5.17 -17.47 -1.30
N ALA A 91 -5.39 -17.46 -2.62
CA ALA A 91 -4.48 -16.83 -3.57
C ALA A 91 -4.39 -15.31 -3.36
N LYS A 92 -5.52 -14.65 -3.10
CA LYS A 92 -5.56 -13.21 -2.80
C LYS A 92 -4.81 -12.89 -1.50
N GLU A 93 -5.07 -13.64 -0.43
CA GLU A 93 -4.37 -13.47 0.85
C GLU A 93 -2.86 -13.69 0.73
N ALA A 94 -2.44 -14.71 -0.04
CA ALA A 94 -1.03 -14.98 -0.31
C ALA A 94 -0.35 -13.83 -1.05
N VAL A 95 -1.02 -13.23 -2.06
CA VAL A 95 -0.51 -12.06 -2.79
C VAL A 95 -0.38 -10.85 -1.86
N GLU A 96 -1.40 -10.54 -1.06
CA GLU A 96 -1.38 -9.40 -0.14
C GLU A 96 -0.29 -9.55 0.94
N THR A 97 -0.11 -10.77 1.46
CA THR A 97 0.94 -11.06 2.44
C THR A 97 2.33 -11.04 1.82
N GLY A 98 2.49 -11.62 0.63
CA GLY A 98 3.74 -11.57 -0.14
C GLY A 98 4.14 -10.13 -0.50
N ALA A 99 3.18 -9.29 -0.91
CA ALA A 99 3.42 -7.88 -1.20
C ALA A 99 3.91 -7.12 0.04
N ARG A 100 3.31 -7.34 1.22
CA ARG A 100 3.77 -6.76 2.48
C ARG A 100 5.17 -7.22 2.87
N ALA A 101 5.48 -8.51 2.69
CA ALA A 101 6.81 -9.06 2.95
C ALA A 101 7.88 -8.44 2.02
N LEU A 102 7.57 -8.27 0.74
CA LEU A 102 8.46 -7.63 -0.23
C LEU A 102 8.67 -6.14 0.05
N ASP A 103 7.61 -5.39 0.39
CA ASP A 103 7.71 -3.98 0.76
C ASP A 103 8.55 -3.80 2.03
N ARG A 104 8.38 -4.68 3.02
CA ARG A 104 9.22 -4.71 4.23
C ARG A 104 10.68 -4.99 3.90
N TYR A 105 10.96 -6.01 3.09
CA TYR A 105 12.32 -6.34 2.67
C TYR A 105 12.98 -5.18 1.94
N TRP A 106 12.26 -4.58 0.99
CA TRP A 106 12.70 -3.41 0.26
C TRP A 106 13.02 -2.25 1.20
N THR A 107 12.11 -1.94 2.14
CA THR A 107 12.29 -0.88 3.12
C THR A 107 13.50 -1.10 4.01
N LEU A 108 13.68 -2.30 4.56
CA LEU A 108 14.82 -2.62 5.42
C LEU A 108 16.15 -2.55 4.68
N THR A 109 16.17 -3.03 3.44
CA THR A 109 17.40 -3.09 2.63
C THR A 109 17.74 -1.73 2.04
N ALA A 110 16.84 -1.16 1.24
CA ALA A 110 17.05 0.10 0.56
C ALA A 110 17.04 1.28 1.54
N GLY A 111 16.12 1.29 2.52
CA GLY A 111 16.06 2.34 3.53
C GLY A 111 17.36 2.45 4.32
N ARG A 112 17.91 1.31 4.79
CA ARG A 112 19.20 1.32 5.50
C ARG A 112 20.34 1.76 4.60
N ALA A 113 20.43 1.24 3.38
CA ALA A 113 21.46 1.66 2.43
C ALA A 113 21.41 3.16 2.12
N LEU A 114 20.21 3.74 1.97
CA LEU A 114 20.02 5.17 1.77
C LEU A 114 20.50 6.01 2.97
N VAL A 115 20.30 5.52 4.20
CA VAL A 115 20.84 6.16 5.42
C VAL A 115 22.36 6.19 5.39
N GLU A 116 23.00 5.04 5.17
CA GLU A 116 24.47 4.95 5.11
C GLU A 116 25.07 5.82 4.00
N ILE A 117 24.44 5.84 2.81
CA ILE A 117 24.88 6.68 1.69
C ILE A 117 24.76 8.17 2.04
N ARG A 118 23.65 8.59 2.66
CA ARG A 118 23.41 9.99 3.03
C ARG A 118 24.39 10.43 4.11
N ASP A 119 24.47 9.68 5.19
CA ASP A 119 25.20 10.07 6.40
C ASP A 119 26.71 9.99 6.17
N GLY A 120 27.18 9.00 5.40
CA GLY A 120 28.55 8.91 4.93
C GLY A 120 28.89 9.82 3.74
N LYS A 121 27.92 10.61 3.23
CA LYS A 121 28.07 11.45 2.03
C LYS A 121 28.63 10.71 0.81
N LEU A 122 28.36 9.41 0.68
CA LEU A 122 28.95 8.56 -0.35
C LEU A 122 28.50 8.94 -1.77
N TYR A 123 27.42 9.70 -1.89
CA TYR A 123 26.97 10.26 -3.16
C TYR A 123 27.95 11.28 -3.75
N GLU A 124 28.77 11.95 -2.93
CA GLU A 124 29.79 12.90 -3.38
C GLU A 124 30.92 12.20 -4.17
N LEU A 125 31.17 10.91 -3.92
CA LEU A 125 32.15 10.11 -4.66
C LEU A 125 31.83 9.99 -6.16
N TYR A 126 30.55 10.11 -6.51
CA TYR A 126 30.08 10.10 -7.89
C TYR A 126 29.83 11.52 -8.44
N GLY A 127 30.31 12.55 -7.75
CA GLY A 127 30.21 13.94 -8.18
C GLY A 127 28.84 14.60 -7.95
N TYR A 128 27.93 13.95 -7.22
CA TYR A 128 26.65 14.56 -6.87
C TYR A 128 26.84 15.57 -5.75
N THR A 129 26.32 16.80 -5.93
CA THR A 129 26.34 17.86 -4.92
C THR A 129 25.25 17.71 -3.87
N SER A 130 24.25 16.87 -4.14
CA SER A 130 23.09 16.66 -3.28
C SER A 130 22.73 15.18 -3.27
N PHE A 131 22.50 14.65 -2.08
CA PHE A 131 21.95 13.31 -1.89
C PHE A 131 20.67 13.10 -2.69
N MET A 132 19.83 14.14 -2.81
CA MET A 132 18.57 14.01 -3.51
C MET A 132 18.72 13.90 -5.02
N ASP A 133 19.72 14.57 -5.59
CA ASP A 133 20.00 14.48 -7.02
C ASP A 133 20.52 13.08 -7.36
N TYR A 134 21.39 12.54 -6.50
CA TYR A 134 21.82 11.14 -6.57
C TYR A 134 20.64 10.18 -6.55
N VAL A 135 19.73 10.34 -5.59
CA VAL A 135 18.57 9.44 -5.44
C VAL A 135 17.62 9.54 -6.64
N ALA A 136 17.35 10.75 -7.12
CA ALA A 136 16.48 10.96 -8.27
C ALA A 136 17.10 10.41 -9.56
N GLN A 137 18.38 10.66 -9.82
CA GLN A 137 19.04 10.25 -11.06
C GLN A 137 19.38 8.76 -11.11
N ARG A 138 19.83 8.17 -9.99
CA ARG A 138 20.27 6.76 -9.97
C ARG A 138 19.13 5.79 -9.76
N TRP A 139 18.12 6.17 -8.98
CA TRP A 139 17.06 5.26 -8.57
C TRP A 139 15.65 5.70 -9.03
N GLY A 140 15.53 6.84 -9.71
CA GLY A 140 14.23 7.35 -10.17
C GLY A 140 13.27 7.69 -9.02
N MET A 141 13.77 7.89 -7.80
CA MET A 141 12.93 8.08 -6.62
C MET A 141 12.70 9.56 -6.34
N VAL A 142 11.44 9.89 -6.04
CA VAL A 142 11.08 11.22 -5.54
C VAL A 142 11.56 11.43 -4.11
N ARG A 143 11.82 12.69 -3.76
CA ARG A 143 12.36 13.08 -2.44
C ARG A 143 11.58 12.54 -1.26
N GLN A 144 10.26 12.66 -1.31
CA GLN A 144 9.39 12.22 -0.22
C GLN A 144 9.45 10.70 -0.02
N HIS A 145 9.55 9.93 -1.10
CA HIS A 145 9.62 8.47 -1.03
C HIS A 145 10.91 8.00 -0.38
N ALA A 146 12.05 8.57 -0.78
CA ALA A 146 13.35 8.24 -0.21
C ALA A 146 13.39 8.51 1.30
N TYR A 147 12.98 9.70 1.73
CA TYR A 147 12.95 10.02 3.16
C TYR A 147 11.92 9.19 3.93
N LYS A 148 10.79 8.82 3.32
CA LYS A 148 9.84 7.88 3.92
C LYS A 148 10.54 6.54 4.21
N LEU A 149 11.21 5.93 3.22
CA LEU A 149 11.93 4.67 3.40
C LEU A 149 12.96 4.75 4.54
N MET A 150 13.75 5.82 4.57
CA MET A 150 14.78 6.05 5.59
C MET A 150 14.21 6.18 7.01
N ARG A 151 13.04 6.80 7.17
CA ARG A 151 12.38 6.88 8.49
C ARG A 151 11.67 5.58 8.86
N THR A 152 11.04 4.92 7.89
CA THR A 152 10.35 3.65 8.14
C THR A 152 11.33 2.55 8.55
N VAL A 153 12.54 2.47 7.94
CA VAL A 153 13.53 1.46 8.33
C VAL A 153 13.93 1.58 9.80
N ARG A 154 14.09 2.81 10.32
CA ARG A 154 14.43 3.06 11.72
C ARG A 154 13.38 2.48 12.68
N VAL A 155 12.10 2.63 12.33
CA VAL A 155 10.97 2.10 13.12
C VAL A 155 10.86 0.58 12.98
N GLN A 156 11.00 0.04 11.77
CA GLN A 156 10.92 -1.42 11.54
C GLN A 156 12.07 -2.19 12.19
N GLN A 157 13.26 -1.57 12.33
CA GLN A 157 14.38 -2.13 13.08
C GLN A 157 14.11 -2.19 14.58
N ALA A 158 13.45 -1.16 15.13
CA ALA A 158 13.03 -1.14 16.53
C ALA A 158 11.90 -2.15 16.81
N LEU A 159 11.00 -2.38 15.85
CA LEU A 159 9.82 -3.26 15.94
C LEU A 159 9.85 -4.38 14.88
N PRO A 160 10.78 -5.35 15.01
CA PRO A 160 10.96 -6.39 13.99
C PRO A 160 9.76 -7.33 13.85
N GLU A 161 8.98 -7.52 14.91
CA GLU A 161 7.78 -8.37 14.96
C GLU A 161 6.53 -7.72 14.37
N VAL A 162 6.50 -6.39 14.23
CA VAL A 162 5.30 -5.66 13.80
C VAL A 162 5.24 -5.58 12.27
N THR A 163 4.21 -6.21 11.70
CA THR A 163 3.96 -6.32 10.24
C THR A 163 2.73 -5.54 9.78
N VAL A 164 2.67 -4.26 10.16
CA VAL A 164 1.60 -3.33 9.75
C VAL A 164 2.00 -2.46 8.57
N ASP A 165 1.01 -1.98 7.82
CA ASP A 165 1.20 -0.95 6.80
C ASP A 165 1.43 0.40 7.47
N TRP A 166 2.71 0.74 7.66
CA TRP A 166 3.13 1.95 8.34
C TRP A 166 2.70 3.21 7.58
N THR A 167 1.84 4.01 8.20
CA THR A 167 1.50 5.34 7.72
C THR A 167 2.63 6.33 8.03
N VAL A 168 2.79 7.36 7.20
CA VAL A 168 3.81 8.41 7.39
C VAL A 168 3.71 9.05 8.78
N ARG A 169 2.50 9.28 9.28
CA ARG A 169 2.30 9.88 10.61
C ARG A 169 2.72 8.97 11.76
N GLN A 170 2.50 7.66 11.67
CA GLN A 170 2.97 6.71 12.69
C GLN A 170 4.50 6.68 12.71
N VAL A 171 5.13 6.62 11.53
CA VAL A 171 6.59 6.61 11.39
C VAL A 171 7.21 7.89 11.93
N ASP A 172 6.68 9.06 11.55
CA ASP A 172 7.20 10.35 12.00
C ASP A 172 7.07 10.50 13.53
N LEU A 173 5.95 10.03 14.09
CA LEU A 173 5.73 10.09 15.53
C LEU A 173 6.71 9.18 16.29
N LEU A 174 6.83 7.91 15.90
CA LEU A 174 7.76 6.98 16.54
C LEU A 174 9.23 7.41 16.33
N GLY A 175 9.57 7.93 15.16
CA GLY A 175 10.88 8.52 14.90
C GLY A 175 11.21 9.67 15.85
N SER A 176 10.25 10.56 16.12
CA SER A 176 10.44 11.68 17.07
C SER A 176 10.69 11.22 18.51
N VAL A 177 10.27 10.00 18.87
CA VAL A 177 10.53 9.43 20.20
C VAL A 177 11.99 8.95 20.31
N ALA A 178 12.55 8.41 19.23
CA ALA A 178 13.94 7.96 19.20
C ALA A 178 14.96 9.10 18.99
N GLU A 179 14.57 10.18 18.30
CA GLU A 179 15.48 11.27 17.89
C GLU A 179 16.37 11.84 19.02
N PRO A 180 15.88 12.10 20.26
CA PRO A 180 16.73 12.59 21.35
C PRO A 180 17.80 11.58 21.78
N HIS A 181 17.50 10.28 21.72
CA HIS A 181 18.41 9.20 22.10
C HIS A 181 19.42 8.90 21.00
N ASP A 182 18.96 8.83 19.75
CA ASP A 182 19.81 8.64 18.58
C ASP A 182 20.83 9.79 18.46
N SER A 183 20.40 11.04 18.71
CA SER A 183 21.28 12.21 18.72
C SER A 183 22.34 12.18 19.84
N ALA A 184 22.07 11.47 20.93
CA ALA A 184 23.01 11.24 22.01
C ALA A 184 23.94 10.03 21.75
N GLY A 185 23.76 9.31 20.63
CA GLY A 185 24.51 8.12 20.27
C GLY A 185 24.03 6.84 20.97
N ASP A 186 22.85 6.85 21.59
CA ASP A 186 22.26 5.69 22.28
C ASP A 186 21.05 5.14 21.50
N GLU A 187 21.35 4.50 20.36
CA GLU A 187 20.32 3.89 19.50
C GLU A 187 19.47 2.84 20.25
N ALA A 188 20.08 2.13 21.22
CA ALA A 188 19.40 1.11 22.01
C ALA A 188 18.34 1.71 22.93
N ALA A 189 18.60 2.89 23.52
CA ALA A 189 17.58 3.63 24.26
C ALA A 189 16.46 4.14 23.34
N GLY A 190 16.79 4.61 22.13
CA GLY A 190 15.80 5.02 21.13
C GLY A 190 14.88 3.87 20.72
N ASP A 191 15.46 2.69 20.46
CA ASP A 191 14.74 1.44 20.20
C ASP A 191 13.78 1.08 21.33
N LYS A 192 14.28 1.15 22.57
CA LYS A 192 13.49 0.86 23.77
C LYS A 192 12.31 1.82 23.89
N ALA A 193 12.53 3.11 23.67
CA ALA A 193 11.48 4.13 23.75
C ALA A 193 10.39 3.90 22.68
N ILE A 194 10.75 3.54 21.44
CA ILE A 194 9.78 3.15 20.41
C ILE A 194 8.95 1.94 20.86
N ARG A 195 9.59 0.89 21.39
CA ARG A 195 8.90 -0.32 21.87
C ARG A 195 7.94 -0.01 23.02
N GLU A 196 8.35 0.82 23.98
CA GLU A 196 7.52 1.23 25.10
C GLU A 196 6.27 2.01 24.64
N VAL A 197 6.42 2.94 23.68
CA VAL A 197 5.28 3.66 23.10
C VAL A 197 4.35 2.73 22.32
N TRP A 198 4.90 1.80 21.53
CA TRP A 198 4.11 0.83 20.79
C TRP A 198 3.31 -0.09 21.71
N ALA A 199 3.97 -0.71 22.69
CA ALA A 199 3.33 -1.59 23.67
C ALA A 199 2.22 -0.86 24.44
N LYS A 200 2.43 0.42 24.78
CA LYS A 200 1.39 1.22 25.43
C LYS A 200 0.20 1.52 24.50
N ALA A 201 0.44 1.72 23.20
CA ALA A 201 -0.64 1.90 22.24
C ALA A 201 -1.46 0.61 22.03
N GLU A 202 -0.81 -0.56 22.05
CA GLU A 202 -1.48 -1.86 22.04
C GLU A 202 -2.31 -2.08 23.31
N GLU A 203 -1.78 -1.76 24.49
CA GLU A 203 -2.52 -1.81 25.76
C GLU A 203 -3.78 -0.93 25.72
N LEU A 204 -3.70 0.23 25.05
CA LEU A 204 -4.81 1.15 24.86
C LEU A 204 -5.78 0.74 23.72
N GLY A 205 -5.43 -0.28 22.92
CA GLY A 205 -6.23 -0.76 21.80
C GLY A 205 -6.30 0.18 20.59
N ASP A 206 -5.36 1.13 20.44
CA ASP A 206 -5.31 2.08 19.32
C ASP A 206 -3.87 2.28 18.85
N THR A 207 -3.49 1.58 17.77
CA THR A 207 -2.17 1.72 17.13
C THR A 207 -2.16 2.78 16.02
N SER A 208 -3.24 3.55 15.84
CA SER A 208 -3.26 4.68 14.90
C SER A 208 -2.28 5.78 15.36
N ALA A 209 -1.96 6.73 14.47
CA ALA A 209 -1.10 7.86 14.83
C ALA A 209 -1.62 8.66 16.05
N LYS A 210 -2.93 8.68 16.27
CA LYS A 210 -3.54 9.34 17.43
C LYS A 210 -3.33 8.53 18.71
N GLY A 211 -3.52 7.21 18.63
CA GLY A 211 -3.29 6.30 19.75
C GLY A 211 -1.81 6.27 20.16
N LEU A 212 -0.90 6.27 19.19
CA LEU A 212 0.54 6.40 19.45
C LEU A 212 0.91 7.75 20.11
N ASP A 213 0.27 8.86 19.74
CA ASP A 213 0.51 10.15 20.43
C ASP A 213 0.03 10.11 21.89
N ALA A 214 -1.12 9.50 22.14
CA ALA A 214 -1.65 9.31 23.49
C ALA A 214 -0.73 8.38 24.30
N ALA A 215 -0.25 7.29 23.70
CA ALA A 215 0.68 6.36 24.31
C ALA A 215 2.02 7.02 24.63
N ARG A 216 2.59 7.81 23.70
CA ARG A 216 3.81 8.60 23.90
C ARG A 216 3.70 9.53 25.10
N LYS A 217 2.59 10.26 25.21
CA LYS A 217 2.31 11.16 26.36
C LYS A 217 2.23 10.38 27.67
N ALA A 218 1.53 9.24 27.66
CA ALA A 218 1.42 8.37 28.82
C ALA A 218 2.79 7.83 29.29
N VAL A 219 3.66 7.42 28.36
CA VAL A 219 5.03 6.97 28.67
C VAL A 219 5.87 8.13 29.23
N GLY A 220 5.69 9.36 28.71
CA GLY A 220 6.34 10.57 29.20
C GLY A 220 5.80 11.11 30.54
N GLY A 221 4.85 10.43 31.18
CA GLY A 221 4.27 10.84 32.47
C GLY A 221 3.17 11.90 32.37
N GLU A 222 2.77 12.32 31.17
CA GLU A 222 1.51 13.04 31.01
C GLU A 222 0.37 12.05 31.19
N ALA A 223 -0.49 12.29 32.18
CA ALA A 223 -1.64 11.44 32.43
C ALA A 223 -2.40 11.24 31.11
N PRO A 224 -2.61 9.99 30.64
CA PRO A 224 -3.34 9.75 29.42
C PRO A 224 -4.69 10.42 29.59
N LYS A 225 -4.94 11.43 28.77
CA LYS A 225 -6.28 12.00 28.65
C LYS A 225 -7.11 10.79 28.24
N ALA A 226 -7.88 10.24 29.19
CA ALA A 226 -8.55 8.96 29.05
C ALA A 226 -9.08 8.92 27.63
N LEU A 227 -8.59 7.96 26.82
CA LEU A 227 -9.10 7.77 25.48
C LEU A 227 -10.57 7.50 25.71
N GLU A 228 -11.39 8.55 25.61
CA GLU A 228 -12.78 8.52 25.99
C GLU A 228 -13.36 7.28 25.33
N ALA A 229 -13.77 6.35 26.19
CA ALA A 229 -14.23 5.03 25.85
C ALA A 229 -15.07 5.14 24.58
N VAL A 230 -14.60 4.49 23.50
CA VAL A 230 -15.30 4.37 22.21
C VAL A 230 -16.19 5.57 21.96
N LYS A 231 -15.62 6.70 21.55
CA LYS A 231 -16.39 7.88 21.07
C LYS A 231 -17.67 7.38 20.45
N GLU A 232 -18.83 7.76 21.03
CA GLU A 232 -20.15 7.50 20.47
C GLU A 232 -20.00 7.58 18.96
N ARG A 233 -20.19 6.44 18.27
CA ARG A 233 -20.02 6.37 16.82
C ARG A 233 -20.82 7.54 16.28
N LYS A 234 -20.13 8.56 15.74
CA LYS A 234 -20.82 9.72 15.16
C LYS A 234 -21.96 9.16 14.34
N PRO A 235 -23.22 9.61 14.54
CA PRO A 235 -24.35 9.00 13.87
C PRO A 235 -23.97 8.93 12.40
N VAL A 236 -23.91 7.72 11.85
CA VAL A 236 -23.44 7.53 10.46
C VAL A 236 -24.51 8.05 9.50
N LEU A 237 -25.72 8.23 10.02
CA LEU A 237 -26.93 8.69 9.34
C LEU A 237 -26.74 9.97 8.50
N PRO A 238 -26.09 11.07 8.94
CA PRO A 238 -25.92 12.27 8.13
C PRO A 238 -25.02 12.07 6.89
N VAL A 239 -24.08 11.12 6.95
CA VAL A 239 -23.24 10.77 5.79
C VAL A 239 -24.09 10.03 4.76
N TYR A 240 -24.86 9.02 5.21
CA TYR A 240 -25.75 8.26 4.33
C TYR A 240 -26.95 9.08 3.84
N GLN A 241 -27.48 10.02 4.62
CA GLN A 241 -28.56 10.92 4.20
C GLN A 241 -28.18 11.72 2.96
N ARG A 242 -26.91 12.13 2.83
CA ARG A 242 -26.44 12.83 1.62
C ARG A 242 -26.41 11.92 0.38
N ALA A 243 -26.04 10.66 0.55
CA ALA A 243 -26.03 9.66 -0.52
C ALA A 243 -27.44 9.20 -0.92
N VAL A 244 -28.38 9.18 0.03
CA VAL A 244 -29.78 8.76 -0.20
C VAL A 244 -30.65 9.90 -0.73
N LYS A 245 -30.31 11.17 -0.46
CA LYS A 245 -31.08 12.35 -0.89
C LYS A 245 -31.44 12.36 -2.40
N PRO A 246 -30.55 11.99 -3.34
CA PRO A 246 -30.92 11.89 -4.76
C PRO A 246 -32.02 10.87 -5.05
N PHE A 247 -32.10 9.78 -4.28
CA PHE A 247 -33.14 8.75 -4.42
C PHE A 247 -34.49 9.17 -3.83
N GLN A 248 -34.55 10.27 -3.06
CA GLN A 248 -35.80 10.84 -2.58
C GLN A 248 -36.50 11.68 -3.65
N ASP A 249 -35.81 12.04 -4.74
CA ASP A 249 -36.39 12.77 -5.87
C ASP A 249 -37.04 11.79 -6.87
N PHE A 250 -38.32 11.51 -6.63
CA PHE A 250 -39.14 10.64 -7.47
C PHE A 250 -39.18 11.05 -8.95
N ARG A 251 -38.95 12.33 -9.29
CA ARG A 251 -38.95 12.78 -10.68
C ARG A 251 -37.75 12.22 -11.43
N ARG A 252 -36.58 12.20 -10.80
CA ARG A 252 -35.36 11.64 -11.39
C ARG A 252 -35.44 10.13 -11.54
N LEU A 253 -35.95 9.43 -10.54
CA LEU A 253 -36.16 7.98 -10.63
C LEU A 253 -37.15 7.62 -11.74
N ARG A 254 -38.23 8.40 -11.89
CA ARG A 254 -39.17 8.21 -13.00
C ARG A 254 -38.52 8.47 -14.35
N GLN A 255 -37.65 9.48 -14.46
CA GLN A 255 -36.90 9.75 -15.68
C GLN A 255 -35.99 8.58 -16.05
N VAL A 256 -35.24 8.02 -15.09
CA VAL A 256 -34.40 6.83 -15.30
C VAL A 256 -35.23 5.63 -15.76
N ALA A 257 -36.42 5.43 -15.20
CA ALA A 257 -37.32 4.34 -15.61
C ALA A 257 -37.89 4.52 -17.02
N ILE A 258 -38.06 5.77 -17.50
CA ILE A 258 -38.49 6.08 -18.87
C ILE A 258 -37.34 5.89 -19.86
N GLU A 259 -36.14 6.38 -19.50
CA GLU A 259 -34.97 6.34 -20.39
C GLU A 259 -34.33 4.95 -20.44
N ASN A 260 -34.26 4.25 -19.32
CA ASN A 260 -33.55 2.97 -19.16
C ASN A 260 -34.32 2.03 -18.21
N PRO A 261 -35.38 1.36 -18.68
CA PRO A 261 -36.25 0.55 -17.83
C PRO A 261 -35.55 -0.66 -17.20
N GLU A 262 -34.59 -1.28 -17.90
CA GLU A 262 -33.81 -2.41 -17.38
C GLU A 262 -32.95 -2.00 -16.18
N TYR A 263 -32.27 -0.85 -16.28
CA TYR A 263 -31.45 -0.31 -15.20
C TYR A 263 -32.28 0.08 -13.97
N ALA A 264 -33.50 0.59 -14.18
CA ALA A 264 -34.43 0.88 -13.10
C ALA A 264 -34.85 -0.40 -12.35
N VAL A 265 -35.09 -1.50 -13.07
CA VAL A 265 -35.41 -2.80 -12.46
C VAL A 265 -34.24 -3.36 -11.65
N GLU A 266 -33.02 -3.28 -12.17
CA GLU A 266 -31.82 -3.69 -11.41
C GLU A 266 -31.62 -2.86 -10.15
N LEU A 267 -31.74 -1.53 -10.25
CA LEU A 267 -31.60 -0.62 -9.11
C LEU A 267 -32.64 -0.93 -8.01
N ILE A 268 -33.88 -1.22 -8.37
CA ILE A 268 -34.92 -1.64 -7.43
C ILE A 268 -34.51 -2.93 -6.71
N LYS A 269 -34.08 -3.95 -7.47
CA LYS A 269 -33.63 -5.23 -6.88
C LYS A 269 -32.48 -5.05 -5.90
N THR A 270 -31.48 -4.22 -6.24
CA THR A 270 -30.34 -3.93 -5.35
C THR A 270 -30.79 -3.24 -4.06
N LEU A 271 -31.69 -2.26 -4.16
CA LEU A 271 -32.22 -1.56 -2.98
C LEU A 271 -33.09 -2.47 -2.11
N GLU A 272 -33.90 -3.35 -2.71
CA GLU A 272 -34.71 -4.33 -1.99
C GLU A 272 -33.85 -5.38 -1.28
N ALA A 273 -32.78 -5.87 -1.91
CA ALA A 273 -31.83 -6.80 -1.30
C ALA A 273 -31.15 -6.17 -0.07
N ALA A 274 -30.61 -4.95 -0.22
CA ALA A 274 -29.99 -4.21 0.88
C ALA A 274 -30.98 -3.92 2.02
N LEU A 275 -32.25 -3.60 1.70
CA LEU A 275 -33.30 -3.41 2.70
C LEU A 275 -33.59 -4.71 3.47
N ASN A 276 -33.64 -5.85 2.78
CA ASN A 276 -33.93 -7.14 3.39
C ASN A 276 -32.78 -7.61 4.30
N GLU A 277 -31.53 -7.45 3.88
CA GLU A 277 -30.36 -7.71 4.72
C GLU A 277 -30.40 -6.85 5.99
N LEU A 278 -30.65 -5.54 5.83
CA LEU A 278 -30.68 -4.61 6.95
C LEU A 278 -31.82 -4.91 7.92
N ARG A 279 -32.97 -5.40 7.43
CA ARG A 279 -34.09 -5.89 8.25
C ARG A 279 -33.77 -7.19 8.98
N ALA A 280 -33.00 -8.10 8.37
CA ALA A 280 -32.60 -9.36 8.99
C ALA A 280 -31.60 -9.12 10.14
N GLU A 281 -30.74 -8.11 10.02
CA GLU A 281 -29.72 -7.77 11.03
C GLU A 281 -30.23 -6.83 12.13
N SER A 282 -31.27 -6.03 11.86
CA SER A 282 -31.81 -5.11 12.85
C SER A 282 -32.66 -5.87 13.87
N PRO A 283 -32.36 -5.81 15.18
CA PRO A 283 -33.22 -6.40 16.20
C PRO A 283 -34.61 -5.74 16.13
N THR A 284 -35.66 -6.56 16.08
CA THR A 284 -37.04 -6.08 16.14
C THR A 284 -37.20 -5.27 17.42
N PRO A 285 -37.63 -4.00 17.34
CA PRO A 285 -37.80 -3.14 18.52
C PRO A 285 -38.88 -3.67 19.47
#